data_AF-A0ABD7QKM9-F1
#
_entry.id   AF-A0ABD7QKM9-F1
#
_cell.length_a   1.000
_cell.length_b   1.000
_cell.length_c   1.000
_cell.angle_alpha   90.00
_cell.angle_beta   90.00
_cell.angle_gamma   90.00
#
_symmetry.space_group_name_H-M   'P 1'
#
loop_
_entity.id
_entity.type
_entity.pdbx_description
1 polymer ?
#
loop_
_entity_poly.entity_id
_entity_poly.type
_entity_poly.pdbx_seq_one_letter_code
_entity_poly.pdbx_strand_id
1 'polypeptide(L)'
;MYILDRNGLELNAECQVGEEDGVFGLILESWGPAQRNKDYNIALEYIIERLIESGQQQVIVYLASMPSRKNIPFIAERRIHPNTHFNLTDASPSETRQELCRFQTHFSRTGKKSTPSASGNRSKRIMINVPNINSADFWEQIIHGNPLVLLEPTDDDHILSNRVNKLVKTTLSIPKGYEIPISAERVQKVYFRDPAVKAWVLQKSKGICEHCGKSAPFSINGGHPYLEVHHVIPLSASGADTISNCVALCPNCHRAFHYSECAQELIESLYLNIERLRR
;
A
#
# COMPACT_ATOMS: atom_id res chain seq x y z
N MET A 1 -10.00 9.53 1.97
CA MET A 1 -8.74 9.18 2.64
C MET A 1 -8.45 7.70 2.40
N TYR A 2 -7.23 7.25 2.63
CA TYR A 2 -6.85 5.84 2.59
C TYR A 2 -6.26 5.43 3.94
N ILE A 3 -6.58 4.22 4.40
CA ILE A 3 -5.99 3.68 5.63
C ILE A 3 -4.50 3.43 5.39
N LEU A 4 -3.64 3.87 6.29
CA LEU A 4 -2.21 3.54 6.25
C LEU A 4 -1.94 2.21 6.95
N ASP A 5 -0.95 1.45 6.51
CA ASP A 5 -0.45 0.29 7.25
C ASP A 5 0.52 0.69 8.39
N ARG A 6 1.12 -0.29 9.08
CA ARG A 6 2.16 -0.06 10.11
C ARG A 6 3.47 0.54 9.60
N ASN A 7 3.63 0.70 8.29
CA ASN A 7 4.80 1.32 7.69
C ASN A 7 4.49 2.73 7.17
N GLY A 8 3.24 3.17 7.32
CA GLY A 8 2.75 4.43 6.75
C GLY A 8 2.45 4.33 5.26
N LEU A 9 2.30 3.15 4.66
CA LEU A 9 1.92 2.97 3.25
C LEU A 9 0.41 3.00 3.09
N GLU A 10 -0.08 3.65 2.02
CA GLU A 10 -1.51 3.68 1.71
C GLU A 10 -1.99 2.29 1.28
N LEU A 11 -2.97 1.75 1.99
CA LEU A 11 -3.70 0.55 1.59
C LEU A 11 -4.74 0.92 0.54
N ASN A 12 -5.01 0.01 -0.40
CA ASN A 12 -6.16 0.13 -1.29
C ASN A 12 -7.43 -0.19 -0.49
N ALA A 13 -7.85 0.79 0.32
CA ALA A 13 -9.01 0.77 1.20
C ALA A 13 -9.43 2.22 1.50
N GLU A 14 -10.35 2.73 0.68
CA GLU A 14 -10.93 4.07 0.81
C GLU A 14 -11.76 4.20 2.09
N CYS A 15 -11.61 5.35 2.74
CA CYS A 15 -12.39 5.72 3.91
C CYS A 15 -12.67 7.23 3.95
N GLN A 16 -13.65 7.61 4.76
CA GLN A 16 -13.98 9.00 5.06
C GLN A 16 -14.38 9.16 6.53
N VAL A 17 -14.09 10.32 7.11
CA VAL A 17 -14.58 10.70 8.44
C VAL A 17 -15.71 11.70 8.25
N GLY A 18 -16.81 11.50 8.94
CA GLY A 18 -17.95 12.41 8.85
C GLY A 18 -19.19 11.90 9.56
N GLU A 19 -20.28 12.62 9.35
CA GLU A 19 -21.58 12.31 9.91
C GLU A 19 -22.54 11.81 8.84
N GLU A 20 -23.19 10.66 9.08
CA GLU A 20 -24.29 10.17 8.26
C GLU A 20 -25.47 9.79 9.16
N ASP A 21 -26.65 10.35 8.86
CA ASP A 21 -27.91 10.06 9.56
C ASP A 21 -27.83 10.25 11.09
N GLY A 22 -27.12 11.29 11.54
CA GLY A 22 -26.98 11.66 12.95
C GLY A 22 -25.90 10.91 13.72
N VAL A 23 -25.08 10.10 13.04
CA VAL A 23 -23.95 9.37 13.65
C VAL A 23 -22.65 9.82 13.01
N PHE A 24 -21.74 10.32 13.83
CA PHE A 24 -20.38 10.69 13.43
C PHE A 24 -19.43 9.51 13.61
N GLY A 25 -18.51 9.31 12.67
CA GLY A 25 -17.52 8.24 12.77
C GLY A 25 -16.67 8.06 11.52
N LEU A 26 -15.98 6.93 11.49
CA LEU A 26 -15.20 6.49 10.34
C LEU A 26 -16.05 5.59 9.44
N ILE A 27 -16.12 5.95 8.17
CA ILE A 27 -16.81 5.17 7.15
C ILE A 27 -15.75 4.47 6.29
N LEU A 28 -15.79 3.15 6.28
CA LEU A 28 -14.94 2.31 5.45
C LEU A 28 -15.73 1.88 4.20
N GLU A 29 -15.21 2.19 3.02
CA GLU A 29 -15.87 1.88 1.75
C GLU A 29 -15.83 0.39 1.43
N SER A 30 -16.87 -0.11 0.76
CA SER A 30 -16.98 -1.54 0.45
C SER A 30 -15.85 -2.03 -0.47
N TRP A 31 -15.46 -3.31 -0.33
CA TRP A 31 -14.71 -4.01 -1.38
C TRP A 31 -15.61 -4.22 -2.60
N GLY A 32 -15.22 -3.61 -3.72
CA GLY A 32 -15.98 -3.62 -4.98
C GLY A 32 -15.42 -4.58 -6.04
N PRO A 33 -16.13 -4.71 -7.18
CA PRO A 33 -15.60 -5.39 -8.35
C PRO A 33 -14.32 -4.71 -8.86
N ALA A 34 -13.52 -5.45 -9.66
CA ALA A 34 -12.27 -4.96 -10.26
C ALA A 34 -11.17 -4.49 -9.27
N GLN A 35 -11.01 -5.20 -8.15
CA GLN A 35 -9.95 -4.93 -7.15
C GLN A 35 -10.05 -3.58 -6.41
N ARG A 36 -11.17 -2.85 -6.54
CA ARG A 36 -11.41 -1.62 -5.75
C ARG A 36 -11.53 -1.95 -4.27
N ASN A 37 -10.73 -1.30 -3.42
CA ASN A 37 -10.67 -1.57 -1.99
C ASN A 37 -10.27 -3.02 -1.65
N LYS A 38 -9.33 -3.61 -2.41
CA LYS A 38 -8.87 -5.00 -2.22
C LYS A 38 -8.28 -5.26 -0.82
N ASP A 39 -7.78 -4.22 -0.15
CA ASP A 39 -7.14 -4.31 1.16
C ASP A 39 -8.14 -4.07 2.31
N TYR A 40 -9.45 -4.04 2.03
CA TYR A 40 -10.53 -3.80 3.02
C TYR A 40 -10.35 -4.56 4.34
N ASN A 41 -10.05 -5.86 4.27
CA ASN A 41 -9.95 -6.69 5.47
C ASN A 41 -8.72 -6.32 6.31
N ILE A 42 -7.58 -6.06 5.64
CA ILE A 42 -6.33 -5.65 6.29
C ILE A 42 -6.52 -4.26 6.92
N ALA A 43 -7.16 -3.35 6.19
CA ALA A 43 -7.47 -2.01 6.67
C ALA A 43 -8.39 -2.02 7.90
N LEU A 44 -9.44 -2.85 7.89
CA LEU A 44 -10.33 -3.00 9.04
C LEU A 44 -9.61 -3.58 10.27
N GLU A 45 -8.66 -4.49 10.06
CA GLU A 45 -7.84 -5.04 11.14
C GLU A 45 -6.96 -3.96 11.79
N TYR A 46 -6.31 -3.10 10.99
CA TYR A 46 -5.55 -1.96 11.52
C TYR A 46 -6.43 -0.93 12.25
N ILE A 47 -7.64 -0.68 11.75
CA ILE A 47 -8.60 0.20 12.44
C ILE A 47 -8.92 -0.36 13.84
N ILE A 48 -9.21 -1.65 13.94
CA ILE A 48 -9.51 -2.31 15.21
C ILE A 48 -8.31 -2.23 16.16
N GLU A 49 -7.12 -2.59 15.68
CA GLU A 49 -5.89 -2.53 16.47
C GLU A 49 -5.66 -1.12 17.04
N ARG A 50 -5.73 -0.09 16.20
CA ARG A 50 -5.50 1.30 16.62
C ARG A 50 -6.56 1.83 17.57
N LEU A 51 -7.81 1.41 17.41
CA LEU A 51 -8.87 1.74 18.36
C LEU A 51 -8.54 1.16 19.74
N ILE A 52 -8.12 -0.10 19.81
CA ILE A 52 -7.69 -0.76 21.06
C ILE A 52 -6.47 -0.04 21.66
N GLU A 53 -5.45 0.26 20.86
CA GLU A 53 -4.23 0.97 21.30
C GLU A 53 -4.53 2.39 21.82
N SER A 54 -5.54 3.06 21.25
CA SER A 54 -6.03 4.37 21.72
C SER A 54 -6.91 4.29 22.99
N GLY A 55 -7.04 3.10 23.58
CA GLY A 55 -7.79 2.85 24.81
C GLY A 55 -9.29 2.61 24.59
N GLN A 56 -9.77 2.52 23.35
CA GLN A 56 -11.18 2.23 23.06
C GLN A 56 -11.45 0.73 23.17
N GLN A 57 -12.36 0.38 24.07
CA GLN A 57 -12.78 -1.01 24.27
C GLN A 57 -14.02 -1.37 23.46
N GLN A 58 -14.86 -0.39 23.13
CA GLN A 58 -16.18 -0.62 22.56
C GLN A 58 -16.51 0.33 21.41
N VAL A 59 -17.24 -0.18 20.42
CA VAL A 59 -17.70 0.57 19.25
C VAL A 59 -19.15 0.25 18.91
N ILE A 60 -19.77 1.09 18.09
CA ILE A 60 -21.02 0.77 17.41
C ILE A 60 -20.78 0.76 15.91
N VAL A 61 -21.14 -0.34 15.24
CA VAL A 61 -20.91 -0.51 13.80
C VAL A 61 -22.25 -0.60 13.08
N TYR A 62 -22.42 0.26 12.08
CA TYR A 62 -23.63 0.37 11.30
C TYR A 62 -23.37 0.05 9.83
N LEU A 63 -24.37 -0.48 9.14
CA LEU A 63 -24.35 -0.53 7.69
C LEU A 63 -24.63 0.84 7.09
N ALA A 64 -23.72 1.31 6.24
CA ALA A 64 -23.75 2.63 5.65
C ALA A 64 -23.92 2.59 4.11
N SER A 65 -24.17 1.42 3.52
CA SER A 65 -24.40 1.31 2.07
C SER A 65 -25.68 2.04 1.63
N MET A 66 -25.68 2.68 0.46
CA MET A 66 -26.87 3.37 -0.06
C MET A 66 -28.16 2.53 -0.05
N PRO A 67 -28.15 1.23 -0.46
CA PRO A 67 -29.35 0.39 -0.34
C PRO A 67 -29.83 0.18 1.11
N SER A 68 -28.91 0.00 2.06
CA SER A 68 -29.30 -0.17 3.47
C SER A 68 -29.87 1.12 4.05
N ARG A 69 -29.29 2.28 3.72
CA ARG A 69 -29.82 3.59 4.15
C ARG A 69 -31.22 3.85 3.59
N LYS A 70 -31.46 3.48 2.33
CA LYS A 70 -32.77 3.64 1.68
C LYS A 70 -33.85 2.72 2.24
N ASN A 71 -33.52 1.45 2.48
CA ASN A 71 -34.50 0.42 2.84
C ASN A 71 -34.64 0.20 4.36
N ILE A 72 -33.69 0.69 5.16
CA ILE A 72 -33.68 0.62 6.63
C ILE A 72 -33.37 2.04 7.14
N PRO A 73 -34.37 2.95 7.12
CA PRO A 73 -34.13 4.38 7.38
C PRO A 73 -33.65 4.63 8.82
N PHE A 74 -34.17 3.88 9.79
CA PHE A 74 -33.76 4.01 11.20
C PHE A 74 -32.36 3.45 11.43
N ILE A 75 -31.43 4.30 11.87
CA ILE A 75 -30.02 3.92 12.06
C ILE A 75 -29.83 2.82 13.11
N ALA A 76 -30.68 2.79 14.14
CA ALA A 76 -30.65 1.75 15.16
C ALA A 76 -30.84 0.34 14.58
N GLU A 77 -31.65 0.19 13.53
CA GLU A 77 -31.89 -1.08 12.84
C GLU A 77 -30.75 -1.47 11.89
N ARG A 78 -29.90 -0.51 11.51
CA ARG A 78 -28.71 -0.72 10.68
C ARG A 78 -27.49 -1.17 11.47
N ARG A 79 -27.55 -1.20 12.81
CA ARG A 79 -26.50 -1.77 13.66
C ARG A 79 -26.34 -3.25 13.34
N ILE A 80 -25.10 -3.65 13.04
CA ILE A 80 -24.86 -5.00 12.49
C ILE A 80 -24.79 -6.08 13.56
N HIS A 81 -24.40 -5.70 14.77
CA HIS A 81 -24.23 -6.57 15.92
C HIS A 81 -25.43 -6.47 16.89
N PRO A 82 -25.70 -7.52 17.69
CA PRO A 82 -26.93 -7.60 18.48
C PRO A 82 -26.95 -6.64 19.69
N ASN A 83 -25.80 -6.50 20.35
CA ASN A 83 -25.66 -5.75 21.60
C ASN A 83 -25.70 -4.24 21.36
N THR A 84 -25.84 -3.45 22.42
CA THR A 84 -25.79 -1.98 22.32
C THR A 84 -24.44 -1.49 21.79
N HIS A 85 -23.37 -2.14 22.26
CA HIS A 85 -22.00 -1.92 21.85
C HIS A 85 -21.35 -3.25 21.45
N PHE A 86 -20.35 -3.17 20.60
CA PHE A 86 -19.50 -4.30 20.21
C PHE A 86 -18.14 -4.15 20.87
N ASN A 87 -17.68 -5.20 21.53
CA ASN A 87 -16.45 -5.19 22.30
C ASN A 87 -15.27 -5.54 21.39
N LEU A 88 -14.20 -4.75 21.44
CA LEU A 88 -13.01 -4.93 20.61
C LEU A 88 -11.98 -5.85 21.26
N THR A 89 -12.00 -5.96 22.59
CA THR A 89 -10.95 -6.60 23.39
C THR A 89 -11.27 -8.04 23.81
N ASP A 90 -12.41 -8.60 23.38
CA ASP A 90 -12.80 -9.98 23.73
C ASP A 90 -11.98 -11.04 22.96
N ALA A 91 -11.31 -10.65 21.87
CA ALA A 91 -10.52 -11.52 21.02
C ALA A 91 -9.37 -10.74 20.34
N SER A 92 -8.54 -11.43 19.54
CA SER A 92 -7.51 -10.76 18.74
C SER A 92 -8.13 -9.84 17.67
N PRO A 93 -7.43 -8.79 17.18
CA PRO A 93 -7.94 -7.91 16.13
C PRO A 93 -8.45 -8.66 14.89
N SER A 94 -7.78 -9.76 14.51
CA SER A 94 -8.20 -10.57 13.37
C SER A 94 -9.49 -11.33 13.62
N GLU A 95 -9.68 -11.90 14.82
CA GLU A 95 -10.92 -12.57 15.22
C GLU A 95 -12.08 -11.57 15.34
N THR A 96 -11.83 -10.42 15.98
CA THR A 96 -12.77 -9.30 16.09
C THR A 96 -13.23 -8.83 14.70
N ARG A 97 -12.30 -8.71 13.75
CA ARG A 97 -12.60 -8.38 12.34
C ARG A 97 -13.44 -9.46 11.68
N GLN A 98 -13.11 -10.75 11.85
CA GLN A 98 -13.88 -11.86 11.28
C GLN A 98 -15.34 -11.83 11.75
N GLU A 99 -15.55 -11.55 13.03
CA GLU A 99 -16.88 -11.46 13.62
C GLU A 99 -17.68 -10.27 13.07
N LEU A 100 -17.10 -9.07 13.03
CA LEU A 100 -17.73 -7.89 12.42
C LEU A 100 -18.10 -8.15 10.95
N CYS A 101 -17.20 -8.72 10.17
CA CYS A 101 -17.43 -9.12 8.78
C CYS A 101 -18.57 -10.15 8.65
N ARG A 102 -18.68 -11.09 9.60
CA ARG A 102 -19.77 -12.08 9.63
C ARG A 102 -21.12 -11.42 9.91
N PHE A 103 -21.20 -10.46 10.83
CA PHE A 103 -22.43 -9.73 11.13
C PHE A 103 -23.02 -9.01 9.91
N GLN A 104 -22.18 -8.56 8.99
CA GLN A 104 -22.63 -7.92 7.75
C GLN A 104 -23.49 -8.87 6.88
N THR A 105 -23.33 -10.19 6.98
CA THR A 105 -24.08 -11.18 6.17
C THR A 105 -25.56 -11.28 6.54
N HIS A 106 -25.96 -10.74 7.70
CA HIS A 106 -27.36 -10.62 8.12
C HIS A 106 -28.14 -9.57 7.33
N PHE A 107 -27.52 -8.88 6.38
CA PHE A 107 -28.19 -7.82 5.62
C PHE A 107 -28.16 -8.13 4.13
N SER A 108 -29.26 -7.86 3.44
CA SER A 108 -29.35 -7.86 1.98
C SER A 108 -29.42 -6.42 1.46
N ARG A 109 -29.62 -6.26 0.16
CA ARG A 109 -29.97 -4.95 -0.42
C ARG A 109 -31.36 -4.48 0.02
N THR A 110 -32.25 -5.40 0.40
CA THR A 110 -33.68 -5.13 0.67
C THR A 110 -34.03 -5.05 2.16
N GLY A 111 -33.15 -5.49 3.05
CA GLY A 111 -33.41 -5.45 4.49
C GLY A 111 -32.52 -6.37 5.31
N LYS A 112 -32.88 -6.53 6.59
CA LYS A 112 -32.24 -7.48 7.52
C LYS A 112 -32.83 -8.88 7.33
N LYS A 113 -31.97 -9.89 7.32
CA LYS A 113 -32.30 -11.32 7.26
C LYS A 113 -32.34 -11.90 8.66
N SER A 114 -33.28 -12.81 8.91
CA SER A 114 -33.36 -13.56 10.17
C SER A 114 -32.16 -14.48 10.37
N THR A 115 -31.61 -15.05 9.29
CA THR A 115 -30.44 -15.93 9.31
C THR A 115 -29.28 -15.37 8.48
N PRO A 116 -28.02 -15.56 8.92
CA PRO A 116 -26.85 -15.13 8.16
C PRO A 116 -26.72 -15.97 6.88
N SER A 117 -26.34 -15.32 5.80
CA SER A 117 -26.10 -16.00 4.53
C SER A 117 -24.65 -16.47 4.45
N ALA A 118 -24.45 -17.78 4.27
CA ALA A 118 -23.10 -18.35 4.12
C ALA A 118 -22.29 -17.69 2.98
N SER A 119 -22.97 -17.35 1.88
CA SER A 119 -22.45 -16.65 0.71
C SER A 119 -22.67 -15.13 0.70
N GLY A 120 -23.12 -14.55 1.82
CA GLY A 120 -23.37 -13.12 1.93
C GLY A 120 -22.07 -12.29 1.86
N ASN A 121 -22.13 -11.10 1.27
CA ASN A 121 -21.01 -10.17 1.24
C ASN A 121 -20.61 -9.73 2.68
N ARG A 122 -19.31 -9.80 2.99
CA ARG A 122 -18.67 -9.55 4.29
C ARG A 122 -17.79 -8.28 4.33
N SER A 123 -17.76 -7.53 3.23
CA SER A 123 -16.92 -6.35 3.03
C SER A 123 -17.73 -5.19 2.45
N LYS A 124 -18.88 -4.91 3.08
CA LYS A 124 -19.79 -3.82 2.73
C LYS A 124 -19.30 -2.49 3.28
N ARG A 125 -19.92 -1.42 2.80
CA ARG A 125 -19.72 -0.07 3.33
C ARG A 125 -20.29 0.01 4.75
N ILE A 126 -19.44 0.30 5.73
CA ILE A 126 -19.79 0.34 7.16
C ILE A 126 -19.37 1.67 7.77
N MET A 127 -20.12 2.10 8.79
CA MET A 127 -19.79 3.22 9.67
C MET A 127 -19.39 2.65 11.02
N ILE A 128 -18.21 3.04 11.51
CA ILE A 128 -17.68 2.70 12.83
C ILE A 128 -17.76 3.96 13.67
N ASN A 129 -18.53 3.90 14.76
CA ASN A 129 -18.72 4.97 15.71
C ASN A 129 -18.11 4.58 17.05
N VAL A 130 -17.41 5.51 17.68
CA VAL A 130 -17.03 5.43 19.09
C VAL A 130 -17.94 6.42 19.83
N PRO A 131 -18.77 5.97 20.78
CA PRO A 131 -19.64 6.87 21.53
C PRO A 131 -18.87 8.02 22.17
N ASN A 132 -19.44 9.22 22.11
CA ASN A 132 -18.86 10.46 22.67
C ASN A 132 -17.57 10.97 22.00
N ILE A 133 -17.15 10.40 20.86
CA ILE A 133 -16.03 10.93 20.07
C ILE A 133 -16.53 11.55 18.77
N ASN A 134 -16.51 12.89 18.73
CA ASN A 134 -16.86 13.71 17.56
C ASN A 134 -15.65 14.50 17.03
N SER A 135 -14.45 13.92 17.10
CA SER A 135 -13.21 14.56 16.67
C SER A 135 -12.72 13.96 15.36
N ALA A 136 -12.51 14.81 14.35
CA ALA A 136 -11.88 14.40 13.10
C ALA A 136 -10.42 13.96 13.34
N ASP A 137 -9.68 14.72 14.14
CA ASP A 137 -8.27 14.44 14.50
C ASP A 137 -8.10 13.05 15.13
N PHE A 138 -9.04 12.63 15.99
CA PHE A 138 -9.04 11.28 16.55
C PHE A 138 -9.10 10.22 15.44
N TRP A 139 -10.05 10.35 14.52
CA TRP A 139 -10.20 9.38 13.43
C TRP A 139 -9.06 9.46 12.42
N GLU A 140 -8.48 10.63 12.19
CA GLU A 140 -7.28 10.78 11.38
C GLU A 140 -6.09 10.01 11.98
N GLN A 141 -5.94 10.00 13.31
CA GLN A 141 -4.94 9.15 13.97
C GLN A 141 -5.22 7.66 13.79
N ILE A 142 -6.48 7.23 13.82
CA ILE A 142 -6.86 5.84 13.53
C ILE A 142 -6.58 5.47 12.06
N ILE A 143 -6.84 6.38 11.12
CA ILE A 143 -6.62 6.18 9.67
C ILE A 143 -5.12 6.11 9.36
N HIS A 144 -4.34 7.06 9.87
CA HIS A 144 -2.93 7.23 9.52
C HIS A 144 -1.97 6.44 10.44
N GLY A 145 -2.44 6.01 11.60
CA GLY A 145 -1.60 5.38 12.62
C GLY A 145 -0.70 6.38 13.34
N ASN A 146 0.20 5.87 14.18
CA ASN A 146 1.13 6.69 14.94
C ASN A 146 2.18 7.34 14.01
N PRO A 147 2.28 8.68 13.94
CA PRO A 147 3.27 9.36 13.11
C PRO A 147 4.72 9.01 13.46
N LEU A 148 5.00 8.59 14.71
CA LEU A 148 6.34 8.21 15.16
C LEU A 148 6.90 7.00 14.43
N VAL A 149 6.04 6.15 13.87
CA VAL A 149 6.43 5.02 13.00
C VAL A 149 7.28 5.49 11.81
N LEU A 150 7.02 6.70 11.30
CA LEU A 150 7.81 7.23 10.18
C LEU A 150 9.28 7.43 10.57
N LEU A 151 9.58 7.63 11.86
CA LEU A 151 10.93 7.82 12.39
C LEU A 151 11.61 6.51 12.79
N GLU A 152 10.90 5.38 12.77
CA GLU A 152 11.49 4.09 13.11
C GLU A 152 12.48 3.63 12.02
N PRO A 153 13.61 3.02 12.39
CA PRO A 153 14.52 2.42 11.42
C PRO A 153 13.91 1.16 10.79
N THR A 154 14.40 0.79 9.60
CA THR A 154 14.00 -0.42 8.88
C THR A 154 15.14 -0.88 7.97
N ASP A 155 15.23 -2.19 7.71
CA ASP A 155 16.13 -2.78 6.71
C ASP A 155 15.51 -2.87 5.31
N ASP A 156 14.22 -2.54 5.17
CA ASP A 156 13.53 -2.56 3.89
C ASP A 156 13.61 -1.18 3.20
N ASP A 157 14.39 -1.12 2.11
CA ASP A 157 14.61 0.10 1.32
C ASP A 157 13.31 0.74 0.82
N HIS A 158 12.27 -0.04 0.49
CA HIS A 158 11.01 0.50 -0.01
C HIS A 158 10.26 1.21 1.13
N ILE A 159 10.19 0.58 2.30
CA ILE A 159 9.59 1.20 3.49
C ILE A 159 10.38 2.46 3.87
N LEU A 160 11.71 2.37 3.91
CA LEU A 160 12.57 3.50 4.23
C LEU A 160 12.33 4.68 3.29
N SER A 161 12.34 4.43 1.98
CA SER A 161 12.15 5.47 0.96
C SER A 161 10.78 6.16 1.10
N ASN A 162 9.72 5.39 1.36
CA ASN A 162 8.38 5.93 1.58
C ASN A 162 8.29 6.77 2.87
N ARG A 163 8.89 6.30 3.98
CA ARG A 163 8.97 7.07 5.23
C ARG A 163 9.71 8.40 5.01
N VAL A 164 10.86 8.35 4.33
CA VAL A 164 11.66 9.54 3.99
C VAL A 164 10.87 10.52 3.11
N ASN A 165 10.18 10.05 2.07
CA ASN A 165 9.37 10.92 1.19
C ASN A 165 8.27 11.68 1.93
N LYS A 166 7.74 11.13 3.03
CA LYS A 166 6.79 11.80 3.91
C LYS A 166 7.49 12.79 4.85
N LEU A 167 8.58 12.36 5.50
CA LEU A 167 9.34 13.18 6.44
C LEU A 167 10.02 14.39 5.79
N VAL A 168 10.41 14.32 4.52
CA VAL A 168 10.98 15.47 3.79
C VAL A 168 9.99 16.65 3.69
N LYS A 169 8.68 16.38 3.82
CA LYS A 169 7.63 17.40 3.80
C LYS A 169 7.34 17.99 5.18
N THR A 170 8.02 17.55 6.23
CA THR A 170 7.80 17.99 7.61
C THR A 170 9.02 18.73 8.17
N THR A 171 8.84 19.47 9.26
CA THR A 171 9.95 20.09 9.98
C THR A 171 10.57 19.06 10.94
N LEU A 172 11.86 18.76 10.74
CA LEU A 172 12.62 17.82 11.56
C LEU A 172 13.64 18.54 12.43
N SER A 173 13.75 18.15 13.70
CA SER A 173 14.92 18.47 14.52
C SER A 173 16.11 17.62 14.09
N ILE A 174 17.34 18.06 14.42
CA ILE A 174 18.56 17.28 14.17
C ILE A 174 18.43 15.89 14.83
N PRO A 175 18.43 14.79 14.05
CA PRO A 175 18.31 13.45 14.61
C PRO A 175 19.62 13.05 15.28
N LYS A 176 19.53 12.34 16.41
CA LYS A 176 20.71 11.76 17.08
C LYS A 176 21.34 10.62 16.27
N GLY A 177 20.52 9.88 15.52
CA GLY A 177 20.94 8.68 14.79
C GLY A 177 21.27 7.51 15.72
N TYR A 178 21.93 6.50 15.15
CA TYR A 178 22.42 5.31 15.85
C TYR A 178 23.93 5.20 15.62
N GLU A 179 24.73 5.41 16.67
CA GLU A 179 26.21 5.27 16.58
C GLU A 179 26.63 3.83 16.24
N ILE A 180 25.85 2.86 16.71
CA ILE A 180 25.99 1.43 16.40
C ILE A 180 24.68 0.99 15.73
N PRO A 181 24.62 0.94 14.39
CA PRO A 181 23.42 0.51 13.68
C PRO A 181 23.07 -0.95 13.97
N ILE A 182 21.77 -1.25 13.96
CA ILE A 182 21.26 -2.61 14.08
C ILE A 182 21.47 -3.32 12.74
N SER A 183 22.08 -4.50 12.76
CA SER A 183 22.24 -5.37 11.59
C SER A 183 21.19 -6.49 11.59
N ALA A 184 20.69 -6.85 10.41
CA ALA A 184 19.80 -7.99 10.22
C ALA A 184 20.35 -8.94 9.14
N GLU A 185 20.19 -10.25 9.32
CA GLU A 185 20.43 -11.24 8.28
C GLU A 185 19.18 -11.39 7.41
N ARG A 186 19.33 -11.33 6.07
CA ARG A 186 18.22 -11.44 5.12
C ARG A 186 18.50 -12.50 4.06
N VAL A 187 17.51 -13.35 3.81
CA VAL A 187 17.51 -14.27 2.67
C VAL A 187 16.95 -13.54 1.45
N GLN A 188 17.74 -13.44 0.37
CA GLN A 188 17.32 -12.79 -0.87
C GLN A 188 17.35 -13.77 -2.04
N LYS A 189 16.28 -13.78 -2.85
CA LYS A 189 16.27 -14.47 -4.13
C LYS A 189 17.08 -13.66 -5.15
N VAL A 190 18.13 -14.29 -5.68
CA VAL A 190 18.97 -13.72 -6.74
C VAL A 190 18.89 -14.57 -8.00
N TYR A 191 19.30 -14.00 -9.12
CA TYR A 191 19.32 -14.67 -10.43
C TYR A 191 20.76 -14.74 -10.93
N PHE A 192 21.17 -15.90 -11.44
CA PHE A 192 22.40 -16.01 -12.22
C PHE A 192 22.23 -15.21 -13.51
N ARG A 193 23.24 -14.40 -13.84
CA ARG A 193 23.21 -13.52 -15.02
C ARG A 193 24.32 -13.90 -15.97
N ASP A 194 24.01 -13.94 -17.26
CA ASP A 194 24.95 -14.25 -18.31
C ASP A 194 25.93 -13.07 -18.54
N PRO A 195 27.23 -13.24 -18.23
CA PRO A 195 28.21 -12.17 -18.44
C PRO A 195 28.37 -11.81 -19.91
N ALA A 196 28.13 -12.73 -20.85
CA ALA A 196 28.23 -12.47 -22.28
C ALA A 196 27.12 -11.51 -22.75
N VAL A 197 25.89 -11.68 -22.25
CA VAL A 197 24.78 -10.74 -22.52
C VAL A 197 25.13 -9.34 -22.03
N LYS A 198 25.59 -9.24 -20.78
CA LYS A 198 25.98 -7.95 -20.18
C LYS A 198 27.11 -7.27 -20.97
N ALA A 199 28.17 -8.01 -21.28
CA ALA A 199 29.33 -7.50 -22.01
C ALA A 199 28.93 -7.03 -23.42
N TRP A 200 28.11 -7.81 -24.12
CA TRP A 200 27.66 -7.47 -25.47
C TRP A 200 26.85 -6.16 -25.49
N VAL A 201 25.92 -5.99 -24.56
CA VAL A 201 25.08 -4.77 -24.45
C VAL A 201 25.95 -3.54 -24.18
N LEU A 202 26.92 -3.64 -23.28
CA LEU A 202 27.87 -2.54 -22.99
C LEU A 202 28.78 -2.21 -24.18
N GLN A 203 29.26 -3.21 -24.92
CA GLN A 203 30.05 -2.98 -26.12
C GLN A 203 29.23 -2.29 -27.22
N LYS A 204 27.97 -2.71 -27.40
CA LYS A 204 27.08 -2.11 -28.40
C LYS A 204 26.71 -0.67 -28.09
N SER A 205 26.59 -0.30 -26.82
CA SER A 205 26.28 1.06 -26.42
C SER A 205 27.42 2.05 -26.66
N LYS A 206 28.66 1.55 -26.84
CA LYS A 206 29.87 2.37 -27.03
C LYS A 206 30.07 3.42 -25.93
N GLY A 207 29.66 3.09 -24.70
CA GLY A 207 29.75 4.00 -23.56
C GLY A 207 28.74 5.15 -23.59
N ILE A 208 27.69 5.06 -24.40
CA ILE A 208 26.60 6.02 -24.48
C ILE A 208 25.34 5.39 -23.88
N CYS A 209 24.63 6.14 -23.04
CA CYS A 209 23.36 5.70 -22.47
C CYS A 209 22.31 5.53 -23.57
N GLU A 210 21.68 4.36 -23.64
CA GLU A 210 20.69 4.02 -24.68
C GLU A 210 19.31 4.68 -24.47
N HIS A 211 19.15 5.46 -23.41
CA HIS A 211 17.96 6.29 -23.19
C HIS A 211 18.24 7.78 -23.43
N CYS A 212 19.16 8.39 -22.66
CA CYS A 212 19.37 9.84 -22.74
C CYS A 212 20.42 10.29 -23.76
N GLY A 213 21.12 9.37 -24.43
CA GLY A 213 22.14 9.68 -25.42
C GLY A 213 23.43 10.31 -24.87
N LYS A 214 23.54 10.49 -23.55
CA LYS A 214 24.75 11.04 -22.91
C LYS A 214 25.82 9.96 -22.74
N SER A 215 27.08 10.36 -22.84
CA SER A 215 28.22 9.51 -22.48
C SER A 215 28.15 9.06 -21.02
N ALA A 216 28.80 7.93 -20.72
CA ALA A 216 28.97 7.42 -19.37
C ALA A 216 29.52 8.51 -18.43
N PRO A 217 29.03 8.60 -17.19
CA PRO A 217 29.41 9.68 -16.26
C PRO A 217 30.86 9.61 -15.81
N PHE A 218 31.47 8.42 -15.81
CA PHE A 218 32.86 8.18 -15.42
C PHE A 218 33.35 6.86 -16.03
N SER A 219 34.66 6.62 -15.93
CA SER A 219 35.28 5.34 -16.28
C SER A 219 35.65 4.53 -15.04
N ILE A 220 35.54 3.20 -15.11
CA ILE A 220 36.03 2.29 -14.08
C ILE A 220 37.53 2.01 -14.23
N ASN A 221 38.12 1.35 -13.22
CA ASN A 221 39.48 0.83 -13.29
C ASN A 221 39.68 0.04 -14.60
N GLY A 222 40.73 0.38 -15.35
CA GLY A 222 40.96 -0.13 -16.71
C GLY A 222 40.44 0.78 -17.83
N GLY A 223 39.84 1.94 -17.51
CA GLY A 223 39.46 2.97 -18.48
C GLY A 223 38.12 2.75 -19.18
N HIS A 224 37.39 1.69 -18.82
CA HIS A 224 36.10 1.37 -19.45
C HIS A 224 34.97 2.32 -18.97
N PRO A 225 34.07 2.76 -19.86
CA PRO A 225 32.95 3.63 -19.49
C PRO A 225 31.95 2.90 -18.57
N TYR A 226 31.50 3.57 -17.50
CA TYR A 226 30.54 2.99 -16.55
C TYR A 226 29.08 3.19 -17.00
N LEU A 227 28.42 2.10 -17.36
CA LEU A 227 26.97 2.01 -17.55
C LEU A 227 26.43 0.76 -16.85
N GLU A 228 25.15 0.81 -16.50
CA GLU A 228 24.43 -0.26 -15.82
C GLU A 228 23.53 -0.97 -16.84
N VAL A 229 23.62 -2.30 -16.93
CA VAL A 229 22.72 -3.09 -17.79
C VAL A 229 21.43 -3.35 -17.04
N HIS A 230 20.32 -2.94 -17.66
CA HIS A 230 18.97 -3.05 -17.15
C HIS A 230 18.16 -4.02 -18.00
N HIS A 231 17.44 -4.94 -17.34
CA HIS A 231 16.43 -5.79 -17.96
C HIS A 231 15.11 -5.02 -18.06
N VAL A 232 14.64 -4.73 -19.27
CA VAL A 232 13.43 -3.93 -19.53
C VAL A 232 12.19 -4.61 -18.97
N ILE A 233 12.06 -5.93 -19.20
CA ILE A 233 11.18 -6.80 -18.43
C ILE A 233 12.02 -7.38 -17.28
N PRO A 234 11.71 -7.05 -16.01
CA PRO A 234 12.51 -7.51 -14.88
C PRO A 234 12.54 -9.04 -14.76
N LEU A 235 13.68 -9.60 -14.32
CA LEU A 235 13.82 -11.05 -14.05
C LEU A 235 12.84 -11.54 -12.97
N SER A 236 12.48 -10.68 -12.02
CA SER A 236 11.45 -10.95 -11.00
C SER A 236 10.06 -11.11 -11.59
N ALA A 237 9.82 -10.52 -12.78
CA ALA A 237 8.59 -10.62 -13.56
C ALA A 237 8.74 -11.59 -14.75
N SER A 238 9.65 -12.57 -14.63
CA SER A 238 9.92 -13.59 -15.65
C SER A 238 10.50 -13.06 -16.97
N GLY A 239 11.14 -11.89 -16.94
CA GLY A 239 11.90 -11.39 -18.09
C GLY A 239 13.10 -12.29 -18.43
N ALA A 240 13.42 -12.38 -19.71
CA ALA A 240 14.53 -13.20 -20.20
C ALA A 240 15.88 -12.48 -20.02
N ASP A 241 16.94 -13.22 -19.71
CA ASP A 241 18.31 -12.69 -19.69
C ASP A 241 18.94 -12.77 -21.09
N THR A 242 18.49 -11.89 -21.99
CA THR A 242 18.89 -11.89 -23.40
C THR A 242 19.16 -10.47 -23.89
N ILE A 243 19.92 -10.33 -24.98
CA ILE A 243 20.21 -9.03 -25.58
C ILE A 243 18.95 -8.27 -26.04
N SER A 244 17.85 -8.99 -26.30
CA SER A 244 16.56 -8.42 -26.71
C SER A 244 15.71 -7.92 -25.54
N ASN A 245 16.17 -8.08 -24.30
CA ASN A 245 15.51 -7.56 -23.10
C ASN A 245 16.46 -6.65 -22.29
N CYS A 246 17.66 -6.35 -22.79
CA CYS A 246 18.69 -5.65 -22.04
C CYS A 246 19.13 -4.35 -22.72
N VAL A 247 19.29 -3.29 -21.91
CA VAL A 247 19.81 -1.98 -22.33
C VAL A 247 20.91 -1.48 -21.39
N ALA A 248 21.85 -0.70 -21.91
CA ALA A 248 22.89 -0.01 -21.15
C ALA A 248 22.45 1.41 -20.81
N LEU A 249 22.34 1.71 -19.51
CA LEU A 249 21.86 2.99 -19.01
C LEU A 249 22.91 3.66 -18.13
N CYS A 250 22.95 5.00 -18.11
CA CYS A 250 23.66 5.70 -17.06
C CYS A 250 22.91 5.54 -15.71
N PRO A 251 23.59 5.69 -14.56
CA PRO A 251 22.96 5.47 -13.25
C PRO A 251 21.68 6.29 -13.06
N ASN A 252 21.68 7.55 -13.52
CA ASN A 252 20.50 8.42 -13.43
C ASN A 252 19.30 7.86 -14.22
N CYS A 253 19.52 7.42 -15.46
CA CYS A 253 18.46 6.80 -16.25
C CYS A 253 18.02 5.49 -15.61
N HIS A 254 18.95 4.62 -15.22
CA HIS A 254 18.61 3.33 -14.62
C HIS A 254 17.73 3.48 -13.36
N ARG A 255 18.04 4.45 -12.48
CA ARG A 255 17.18 4.74 -11.33
C ARG A 255 15.81 5.30 -11.75
N ALA A 256 15.74 6.15 -12.77
CA ALA A 256 14.47 6.68 -13.29
C ALA A 256 13.53 5.58 -13.81
N PHE A 257 14.05 4.53 -14.46
CA PHE A 257 13.24 3.37 -14.87
C PHE A 257 12.63 2.59 -13.69
N HIS A 258 13.23 2.68 -12.50
CA HIS A 258 12.71 2.02 -11.30
C HIS A 258 11.76 2.89 -10.48
N TYR A 259 12.01 4.19 -10.39
CA TYR A 259 11.38 5.06 -9.38
C TYR A 259 10.62 6.26 -9.94
N SER A 260 10.72 6.56 -11.23
CA SER A 260 10.02 7.71 -11.83
C SER A 260 8.52 7.44 -11.93
N GLU A 261 7.70 8.46 -11.71
CA GLU A 261 6.26 8.43 -12.01
C GLU A 261 5.99 8.14 -13.50
N CYS A 262 6.92 8.52 -14.39
CA CYS A 262 6.83 8.29 -15.83
C CYS A 262 7.57 7.01 -16.29
N ALA A 263 7.89 6.07 -15.39
CA ALA A 263 8.67 4.87 -15.74
C ALA A 263 8.10 4.09 -16.94
N GLN A 264 6.77 4.00 -17.05
CA GLN A 264 6.12 3.34 -18.18
C GLN A 264 6.41 4.05 -19.51
N GLU A 265 6.34 5.37 -19.56
CA GLU A 265 6.66 6.15 -20.77
C GLU A 265 8.13 5.99 -21.17
N LEU A 266 9.03 5.93 -20.19
CA LEU A 266 10.45 5.65 -20.43
C LEU A 266 10.63 4.26 -21.06
N ILE A 267 9.93 3.23 -20.55
CA ILE A 267 9.96 1.86 -21.10
C ILE A 267 9.46 1.84 -22.54
N GLU A 268 8.34 2.51 -22.83
CA GLU A 268 7.80 2.60 -24.19
C GLU A 268 8.79 3.28 -25.15
N SER A 269 9.48 4.33 -24.70
CA SER A 269 10.49 5.00 -25.51
C SER A 269 11.67 4.09 -25.88
N LEU A 270 12.04 3.13 -25.02
CA LEU A 270 13.08 2.16 -25.36
C LEU A 270 12.66 1.24 -26.51
N TYR A 271 11.43 0.71 -26.48
CA TYR A 271 10.93 -0.16 -27.54
C TYR A 271 10.82 0.53 -28.90
N LEU A 272 10.63 1.86 -28.90
CA LEU A 272 10.62 2.66 -30.13
C LEU A 272 12.02 2.94 -30.67
N ASN A 273 13.00 3.16 -29.80
CA ASN A 273 14.33 3.64 -30.19
C ASN A 273 15.38 2.54 -30.33
N ILE A 274 15.16 1.36 -29.74
CA ILE A 274 16.14 0.28 -29.68
C ILE A 274 15.61 -0.95 -30.43
N GLU A 275 16.00 -1.08 -31.70
CA GLU A 275 15.49 -2.11 -32.63
C GLU A 275 15.62 -3.55 -32.15
N ARG A 276 16.63 -3.86 -31.32
CA ARG A 276 16.85 -5.23 -30.83
C ARG A 276 15.86 -5.66 -29.75
N LEU A 277 15.15 -4.72 -29.12
CA LEU A 277 14.24 -5.04 -28.02
C LEU A 277 12.99 -5.75 -28.54
N ARG A 278 12.50 -6.73 -27.79
CA ARG A 278 11.29 -7.50 -28.11
C ARG A 278 10.42 -7.62 -26.88
N ARG A 279 9.11 -7.44 -27.06
CA ARG A 279 8.08 -7.67 -26.03
C ARG A 279 7.79 -9.16 -25.85
#